data_AF-A0A194Q570-F1
#
_entry.id   AF-A0A194Q570-F1
#
_cell.length_a   1.000
_cell.length_b   1.000
_cell.length_c   1.000
_cell.angle_alpha   90.00
_cell.angle_beta   90.00
_cell.angle_gamma   90.00
#
_symmetry.space_group_name_H-M   'P 1'
#
loop_
_entity.id
_entity.type
_entity.pdbx_description
1 polymer ?
#
loop_
_entity_poly.entity_id
_entity_poly.type
_entity_poly.pdbx_seq_one_letter_code
_entity_poly.pdbx_strand_id
1 'polypeptide(L)'
;MSDKRKTFALPISKPVKTTQVPSSVRKTITTSKKKIVPKLNTTLCTKLNPADVTICKADDLQDFEEQYRQIAYGKFMRTMLEECLVRDKFEREETEVDVQMCQLAERFNKTTEQLDKTSRRLKEISFIVEQQRLSDLKSNDYTQFHEMSQKSNAEELLQNLASTEQTLLDKLETKNVDFGYNKETGHKQLLDAVTDAIEGLAEIKKHSNLDVNKFKEYEKTQSTLNNLEREKFDLENMRLQFETKFPNFNENLIKDASERIAQLLDNEDSTELSRQLDLWLSKADLTHGPARAIIAPHAGYSYCGACAAYAYRQVSPVVVKRIFILGPSHHVRLGGCALSSLDKYQTPLYDLTIDKQIYSELEATRQFEWMDVQTDEDEHSIEMHLPYIAKVMEEYKTGFTIIPILVGSLTPEKEAKYGSILAPYLADPQNLFVISSDFCHWGSRFRYTWKDTSRGHIYESIEWLDKQGMNIIEKMDPRAFTDYLNKYGNTICGRHPIGVLLQAISKLQSQSNSPKMSLKFLKYAQSSQCMSHQDSSVSYASASLVFE
;
A
#
# COMPACT_ATOMS: atom_id res chain seq x y z
N MET A 1 13.17 -61.15 -52.24
CA MET A 1 11.98 -61.84 -52.82
C MET A 1 10.75 -61.12 -52.27
N SER A 2 10.10 -60.20 -53.00
CA SER A 2 8.98 -60.44 -53.94
C SER A 2 7.81 -61.18 -53.25
N ASP A 3 6.53 -60.79 -53.32
CA ASP A 3 5.80 -59.74 -54.04
C ASP A 3 4.35 -59.74 -53.46
N LYS A 4 3.70 -58.57 -53.46
CA LYS A 4 2.29 -58.28 -53.82
C LYS A 4 1.08 -59.18 -53.43
N ARG A 5 0.09 -58.47 -52.85
CA ARG A 5 -1.30 -58.19 -53.33
C ARG A 5 -2.52 -59.10 -52.98
N LYS A 6 -3.56 -58.36 -52.56
CA LYS A 6 -5.02 -58.42 -52.87
C LYS A 6 -5.86 -59.47 -52.07
N THR A 7 -7.09 -59.23 -51.60
CA THR A 7 -8.29 -58.58 -52.21
C THR A 7 -9.36 -58.16 -51.17
N PHE A 8 -10.23 -57.23 -51.56
CA PHE A 8 -11.47 -56.75 -50.89
C PHE A 8 -12.66 -57.75 -50.94
N ALA A 9 -13.56 -57.69 -49.95
CA ALA A 9 -15.04 -57.74 -50.11
C ALA A 9 -15.81 -57.46 -48.78
N LEU A 10 -16.83 -56.58 -48.84
CA LEU A 10 -17.97 -56.37 -47.90
C LEU A 10 -19.19 -57.19 -48.38
N PRO A 11 -20.42 -57.18 -47.78
CA PRO A 11 -20.95 -56.77 -46.45
C PRO A 11 -21.87 -57.87 -45.83
N ILE A 12 -22.59 -57.62 -44.71
CA ILE A 12 -24.03 -57.96 -44.44
C ILE A 12 -24.37 -57.94 -42.93
N SER A 13 -25.62 -57.56 -42.67
CA SER A 13 -26.33 -57.12 -41.47
C SER A 13 -27.05 -58.22 -40.64
N LYS A 14 -27.51 -57.81 -39.44
CA LYS A 14 -28.69 -58.25 -38.60
C LYS A 14 -28.33 -58.73 -37.17
N PRO A 15 -29.26 -58.78 -36.18
CA PRO A 15 -30.53 -58.05 -35.98
C PRO A 15 -30.81 -57.57 -34.52
N VAL A 16 -31.95 -56.89 -34.42
CA VAL A 16 -32.73 -56.29 -33.30
C VAL A 16 -33.23 -57.27 -32.22
N LYS A 17 -33.44 -56.78 -30.99
CA LYS A 17 -34.53 -57.23 -30.08
C LYS A 17 -35.17 -56.05 -29.33
N THR A 18 -36.49 -56.12 -29.23
CA THR A 18 -37.46 -55.14 -28.70
C THR A 18 -38.31 -55.82 -27.62
N THR A 19 -38.74 -55.09 -26.59
CA THR A 19 -39.89 -55.41 -25.70
C THR A 19 -40.35 -54.09 -25.04
N GLN A 20 -41.45 -53.48 -25.50
CA GLN A 20 -42.87 -53.63 -25.13
C GLN A 20 -43.36 -52.73 -23.97
N VAL A 21 -44.47 -52.03 -24.25
CA VAL A 21 -45.20 -51.01 -23.48
C VAL A 21 -46.48 -51.64 -22.89
N PRO A 22 -47.14 -51.02 -21.88
CA PRO A 22 -48.53 -50.62 -22.15
C PRO A 22 -48.93 -49.21 -21.65
N SER A 23 -49.90 -48.66 -22.37
CA SER A 23 -50.50 -47.32 -22.40
C SER A 23 -51.53 -47.03 -21.29
N SER A 24 -51.86 -45.75 -21.03
CA SER A 24 -53.18 -45.17 -21.37
C SER A 24 -53.30 -43.62 -21.27
N VAL A 25 -53.84 -43.04 -22.36
CA VAL A 25 -54.83 -41.92 -22.48
C VAL A 25 -54.42 -40.49 -22.04
N ARG A 26 -54.06 -39.53 -22.93
CA ARG A 26 -54.80 -38.73 -23.95
C ARG A 26 -55.41 -37.39 -23.42
N LYS A 27 -54.82 -36.25 -23.81
CA LYS A 27 -55.46 -35.13 -24.57
C LYS A 27 -54.49 -33.96 -24.87
N THR A 28 -54.03 -33.86 -26.14
CA THR A 28 -54.21 -32.76 -27.13
C THR A 28 -54.46 -31.31 -26.62
N ILE A 29 -53.96 -30.18 -27.19
CA ILE A 29 -53.45 -29.88 -28.56
C ILE A 29 -52.93 -28.40 -28.69
N THR A 30 -51.86 -28.22 -29.50
CA THR A 30 -51.47 -27.11 -30.45
C THR A 30 -51.41 -25.63 -30.08
N THR A 31 -50.25 -24.94 -30.21
CA THR A 31 -49.52 -24.34 -31.38
C THR A 31 -49.95 -22.94 -31.87
N SER A 32 -49.09 -21.96 -31.60
CA SER A 32 -48.52 -20.90 -32.48
C SER A 32 -49.34 -20.27 -33.64
N LYS A 33 -49.43 -18.92 -33.68
CA LYS A 33 -48.69 -18.04 -34.64
C LYS A 33 -49.13 -16.55 -34.57
N LYS A 34 -48.16 -15.68 -34.88
CA LYS A 34 -48.15 -14.21 -34.99
C LYS A 34 -49.21 -13.58 -35.93
N LYS A 35 -49.65 -12.32 -35.67
CA LYS A 35 -49.20 -11.05 -36.32
C LYS A 35 -50.15 -9.84 -36.09
N ILE A 36 -49.54 -8.71 -35.68
CA ILE A 36 -49.68 -7.29 -36.16
C ILE A 36 -50.97 -6.45 -35.86
N VAL A 37 -50.81 -5.47 -34.92
CA VAL A 37 -51.00 -3.97 -34.95
C VAL A 37 -52.24 -3.40 -35.69
N PRO A 38 -53.09 -2.47 -35.13
CA PRO A 38 -52.71 -1.04 -35.05
C PRO A 38 -53.29 -0.08 -33.96
N LYS A 39 -52.47 0.98 -33.77
CA LYS A 39 -52.63 2.39 -33.34
C LYS A 39 -53.99 2.99 -32.90
N LEU A 40 -53.91 3.63 -31.72
CA LEU A 40 -54.07 5.06 -31.38
C LEU A 40 -55.38 5.85 -31.67
N ASN A 41 -55.86 6.44 -30.57
CA ASN A 41 -56.22 7.86 -30.36
C ASN A 41 -57.68 8.35 -30.35
N THR A 42 -57.86 9.27 -29.37
CA THR A 42 -58.68 10.51 -29.34
C THR A 42 -60.11 10.48 -28.77
N THR A 43 -60.21 11.09 -27.57
CA THR A 43 -61.20 12.10 -27.10
C THR A 43 -62.70 11.88 -27.30
N LEU A 44 -63.46 12.03 -26.21
CA LEU A 44 -64.45 13.12 -26.13
C LEU A 44 -64.83 13.45 -24.67
N CYS A 45 -64.84 14.74 -24.37
CA CYS A 45 -65.35 15.35 -23.15
C CYS A 45 -66.89 15.45 -23.24
N THR A 46 -67.64 15.18 -22.17
CA THR A 46 -68.63 16.09 -21.53
C THR A 46 -69.63 15.38 -20.58
N LYS A 47 -70.00 16.14 -19.56
CA LYS A 47 -70.94 15.94 -18.43
C LYS A 47 -72.28 15.27 -18.78
N LEU A 48 -72.83 14.43 -17.88
CA LEU A 48 -74.08 14.70 -17.13
C LEU A 48 -74.56 13.53 -16.23
N ASN A 49 -74.89 13.94 -14.99
CA ASN A 49 -75.86 13.46 -14.01
C ASN A 49 -75.76 12.15 -13.20
N PRO A 50 -76.19 12.20 -11.92
CA PRO A 50 -76.07 11.12 -10.94
C PRO A 50 -77.41 10.43 -10.70
N ALA A 51 -77.55 9.20 -11.15
CA ALA A 51 -78.43 8.16 -10.60
C ALA A 51 -78.45 7.01 -11.61
N ASP A 52 -77.64 6.00 -11.35
CA ASP A 52 -78.10 4.61 -11.39
C ASP A 52 -76.98 3.71 -10.88
N VAL A 53 -77.20 3.21 -9.66
CA VAL A 53 -76.38 2.18 -9.04
C VAL A 53 -76.82 0.86 -9.65
N THR A 54 -75.93 0.20 -10.39
CA THR A 54 -75.95 -1.27 -10.48
C THR A 54 -74.52 -1.80 -10.52
N ILE A 55 -74.00 -2.01 -9.31
CA ILE A 55 -73.15 -3.13 -8.88
C ILE A 55 -72.40 -3.84 -10.02
N CYS A 56 -71.15 -3.42 -10.25
CA CYS A 56 -70.07 -4.33 -10.61
C CYS A 56 -69.07 -4.27 -9.45
N LYS A 57 -68.78 -5.45 -8.88
CA LYS A 57 -67.97 -5.64 -7.68
C LYS A 57 -66.58 -5.02 -7.85
N ALA A 58 -66.15 -4.27 -6.84
CA ALA A 58 -64.85 -3.60 -6.79
C ALA A 58 -63.69 -4.51 -6.35
N ASP A 59 -63.92 -5.82 -6.20
CA ASP A 59 -62.88 -6.74 -5.71
C ASP A 59 -61.92 -7.20 -6.83
N ASP A 60 -62.33 -7.19 -8.11
CA ASP A 60 -61.49 -7.69 -9.21
C ASP A 60 -60.45 -6.66 -9.76
N LEU A 61 -60.49 -5.41 -9.29
CA LEU A 61 -59.55 -4.34 -9.73
C LEU A 61 -58.41 -4.07 -8.74
N GLN A 62 -58.56 -4.42 -7.46
CA GLN A 62 -57.48 -4.33 -6.47
C GLN A 62 -56.48 -5.48 -6.59
N ASP A 63 -56.95 -6.71 -6.85
CA ASP A 63 -56.08 -7.87 -7.07
C ASP A 63 -55.20 -7.74 -8.33
N PHE A 64 -55.68 -7.03 -9.36
CA PHE A 64 -54.95 -6.83 -10.60
C PHE A 64 -53.74 -5.87 -10.45
N GLU A 65 -53.85 -4.88 -9.56
CA GLU A 65 -52.77 -3.91 -9.27
C GLU A 65 -51.70 -4.49 -8.34
N GLU A 66 -52.10 -5.30 -7.35
CA GLU A 66 -51.19 -5.94 -6.41
C GLU A 66 -50.36 -7.03 -7.10
N GLN A 67 -50.97 -7.82 -7.99
CA GLN A 67 -50.26 -8.77 -8.84
C GLN A 67 -49.25 -8.08 -9.77
N TYR A 68 -49.59 -6.92 -10.34
CA TYR A 68 -48.66 -6.18 -11.20
C TYR A 68 -47.48 -5.62 -10.41
N ARG A 69 -47.70 -5.15 -9.17
CA ARG A 69 -46.61 -4.72 -8.27
C ARG A 69 -45.72 -5.89 -7.85
N GLN A 70 -46.28 -7.05 -7.55
CA GLN A 70 -45.49 -8.25 -7.24
C GLN A 70 -44.68 -8.73 -8.46
N ILE A 71 -45.25 -8.65 -9.67
CA ILE A 71 -44.53 -8.98 -10.91
C ILE A 71 -43.41 -7.96 -11.19
N ALA A 72 -43.66 -6.66 -10.98
CA ALA A 72 -42.66 -5.61 -11.15
C ALA A 72 -41.52 -5.73 -10.13
N TYR A 73 -41.86 -5.98 -8.86
CA TYR A 73 -40.89 -6.24 -7.79
C TYR A 73 -40.10 -7.53 -8.04
N GLY A 74 -40.75 -8.59 -8.51
CA GLY A 74 -40.09 -9.83 -8.90
C GLY A 74 -39.14 -9.66 -10.09
N LYS A 75 -39.49 -8.80 -11.07
CA LYS A 75 -38.58 -8.44 -12.17
C LYS A 75 -37.40 -7.61 -11.68
N PHE A 76 -37.63 -6.62 -10.83
CA PHE A 76 -36.59 -5.80 -10.23
C PHE A 76 -35.60 -6.65 -9.41
N MET A 77 -36.09 -7.51 -8.53
CA MET A 77 -35.26 -8.42 -7.73
C MET A 77 -34.50 -9.42 -8.61
N ARG A 78 -35.10 -9.90 -9.70
CA ARG A 78 -34.41 -10.76 -10.67
C ARG A 78 -33.28 -10.02 -11.38
N THR A 79 -33.51 -8.80 -11.85
CA THR A 79 -32.46 -7.99 -12.51
C THR A 79 -31.33 -7.63 -11.53
N MET A 80 -31.65 -7.27 -10.30
CA MET A 80 -30.66 -7.06 -9.22
C MET A 80 -29.83 -8.32 -8.94
N LEU A 81 -30.47 -9.49 -8.86
CA LEU A 81 -29.75 -10.76 -8.63
C LEU A 81 -28.91 -11.16 -9.85
N GLU A 82 -29.41 -10.92 -11.06
CA GLU A 82 -28.65 -11.13 -12.31
C GLU A 82 -27.43 -10.20 -12.37
N GLU A 83 -27.55 -8.92 -11.98
CA GLU A 83 -26.41 -8.01 -11.86
C GLU A 83 -25.42 -8.43 -10.78
N CYS A 84 -25.89 -8.88 -9.61
CA CYS A 84 -25.01 -9.42 -8.57
C CYS A 84 -24.25 -10.66 -9.04
N LEU A 85 -24.92 -11.57 -9.77
CA LEU A 85 -24.29 -12.78 -10.31
C LEU A 85 -23.30 -12.47 -11.44
N VAL A 86 -23.60 -11.47 -12.28
CA VAL A 86 -22.69 -10.98 -13.31
C VAL A 86 -21.48 -10.31 -12.67
N ARG A 87 -21.67 -9.47 -11.65
CA ARG A 87 -20.59 -8.83 -10.89
C ARG A 87 -19.71 -9.84 -10.16
N ASP A 88 -20.29 -10.82 -9.46
CA ASP A 88 -19.53 -11.90 -8.80
C ASP A 88 -18.76 -12.76 -9.84
N LYS A 89 -19.31 -12.93 -11.05
CA LYS A 89 -18.60 -13.60 -12.15
C LYS A 89 -17.45 -12.73 -12.71
N PHE A 90 -17.66 -11.43 -12.86
CA PHE A 90 -16.62 -10.47 -13.24
C PHE A 90 -15.50 -10.39 -12.20
N GLU A 91 -15.84 -10.26 -10.92
CA GLU A 91 -14.87 -10.25 -9.82
C GLU A 91 -14.05 -11.54 -9.77
N ARG A 92 -14.67 -12.71 -9.99
CA ARG A 92 -13.93 -13.99 -10.08
C ARG A 92 -13.00 -14.05 -11.29
N GLU A 93 -13.44 -13.60 -12.46
CA GLU A 93 -12.60 -13.56 -13.66
C GLU A 93 -11.46 -12.51 -13.51
N GLU A 94 -11.73 -11.37 -12.86
CA GLU A 94 -10.73 -10.34 -12.53
C GLU A 94 -9.71 -10.87 -11.52
N THR A 95 -10.15 -11.59 -10.48
CA THR A 95 -9.25 -12.26 -9.52
C THR A 95 -8.39 -13.31 -10.22
N GLU A 96 -8.95 -14.06 -11.19
CA GLU A 96 -8.19 -15.05 -11.96
C GLU A 96 -7.16 -14.38 -12.89
N VAL A 97 -7.51 -13.25 -13.52
CA VAL A 97 -6.59 -12.42 -14.29
C VAL A 97 -5.49 -11.83 -13.40
N ASP A 98 -5.81 -11.34 -12.21
CA ASP A 98 -4.83 -10.80 -11.27
C ASP A 98 -3.85 -11.87 -10.77
N VAL A 99 -4.35 -13.08 -10.49
CA VAL A 99 -3.50 -14.23 -10.16
C VAL A 99 -2.58 -14.59 -11.33
N GLN A 100 -3.08 -14.58 -12.57
CA GLN A 100 -2.27 -14.82 -13.76
C GLN A 100 -1.24 -13.72 -14.01
N MET A 101 -1.59 -12.45 -13.75
CA MET A 101 -0.69 -11.29 -13.88
C MET A 101 0.40 -11.31 -12.79
N CYS A 102 0.07 -11.72 -11.56
CA CYS A 102 1.06 -11.91 -10.50
C CYS A 102 2.05 -13.05 -10.84
N GLN A 103 1.55 -14.17 -11.37
CA GLN A 103 2.41 -15.27 -11.84
C GLN A 103 3.30 -14.85 -13.02
N LEU A 104 2.79 -14.01 -13.92
CA LEU A 104 3.57 -13.47 -15.03
C LEU A 104 4.64 -12.49 -14.55
N ALA A 105 4.31 -11.60 -13.60
CA ALA A 105 5.25 -10.67 -12.97
C ALA A 105 6.37 -11.41 -12.22
N GLU A 106 6.05 -12.48 -11.48
CA GLU A 106 7.07 -13.33 -10.84
C GLU A 106 7.99 -14.00 -11.86
N ARG A 107 7.46 -14.51 -12.98
CA ARG A 107 8.27 -15.11 -14.06
C ARG A 107 9.16 -14.06 -14.73
N PHE A 108 8.64 -12.86 -14.95
CA PHE A 108 9.40 -11.75 -15.52
C PHE A 108 10.54 -11.32 -14.59
N ASN A 109 10.27 -11.19 -13.30
CA ASN A 109 11.30 -10.88 -12.29
C ASN A 109 12.38 -11.96 -12.22
N LYS A 110 12.01 -13.26 -12.23
CA LYS A 110 12.99 -14.36 -12.29
C LYS A 110 13.86 -14.33 -13.55
N THR A 111 13.25 -14.00 -14.70
CA THR A 111 13.97 -13.88 -15.98
C THR A 111 14.92 -12.68 -15.97
N THR A 112 14.49 -11.56 -15.40
CA THR A 112 15.29 -10.34 -15.25
C THR A 112 16.48 -10.57 -14.31
N GLU A 113 16.27 -11.31 -13.21
CA GLU A 113 17.34 -11.69 -12.29
C GLU A 113 18.36 -12.65 -12.95
N GLN A 114 17.89 -13.59 -13.78
CA GLN A 114 18.77 -14.46 -14.57
C GLN A 114 19.55 -13.68 -15.63
N LEU A 115 18.92 -12.69 -16.27
CA LEU A 115 19.58 -11.81 -17.24
C LEU A 115 20.64 -10.92 -16.56
N ASP A 116 20.36 -10.39 -15.37
CA ASP A 116 21.32 -9.60 -14.60
C ASP A 116 22.50 -10.47 -14.12
N LYS A 117 22.24 -11.69 -13.64
CA LYS A 117 23.31 -12.68 -13.32
C LYS A 117 24.17 -13.01 -14.54
N THR A 118 23.56 -13.15 -15.71
CA THR A 118 24.28 -13.44 -16.98
C THR A 118 25.09 -12.22 -17.43
N SER A 119 24.54 -11.02 -17.32
CA SER A 119 25.21 -9.76 -17.61
C SER A 119 26.42 -9.53 -16.71
N ARG A 120 26.30 -9.80 -15.40
CA ARG A 120 27.42 -9.75 -14.45
C ARG A 120 28.51 -10.76 -14.80
N ARG A 121 28.15 -12.01 -15.14
CA ARG A 121 29.10 -13.03 -15.60
C ARG A 121 29.80 -12.63 -16.90
N LEU A 122 29.10 -12.02 -17.85
CA LEU A 122 29.70 -11.53 -19.09
C LEU A 122 30.65 -10.36 -18.84
N LYS A 123 30.34 -9.47 -17.89
CA LYS A 123 31.25 -8.40 -17.45
C LYS A 123 32.50 -8.95 -16.76
N GLU A 124 32.36 -9.97 -15.91
CA GLU A 124 33.50 -10.65 -15.29
C GLU A 124 34.37 -11.38 -16.33
N ILE A 125 33.76 -12.08 -17.29
CA ILE A 125 34.50 -12.74 -18.38
C ILE A 125 35.23 -11.70 -19.24
N SER A 126 34.57 -10.60 -19.61
CA SER A 126 35.19 -9.51 -20.37
C SER A 126 36.36 -8.88 -19.60
N PHE A 127 36.20 -8.67 -18.29
CA PHE A 127 37.27 -8.14 -17.43
C PHE A 127 38.46 -9.11 -17.32
N ILE A 128 38.22 -10.42 -17.13
CA ILE A 128 39.28 -11.43 -17.06
C ILE A 128 40.00 -11.59 -18.41
N VAL A 129 39.25 -11.59 -19.52
CA VAL A 129 39.83 -11.69 -20.87
C VAL A 129 40.67 -10.46 -21.20
N GLU A 130 40.21 -9.25 -20.84
CA GLU A 130 40.97 -8.03 -21.09
C GLU A 130 42.18 -7.91 -20.15
N GLN A 131 42.07 -8.37 -18.90
CA GLN A 131 43.19 -8.48 -17.98
C GLN A 131 44.26 -9.46 -18.50
N GLN A 132 43.85 -10.62 -19.02
CA GLN A 132 44.75 -11.58 -19.64
C GLN A 132 45.40 -11.01 -20.91
N ARG A 133 44.62 -10.34 -21.77
CA ARG A 133 45.12 -9.68 -22.99
C ARG A 133 46.14 -8.58 -22.66
N LEU A 134 45.89 -7.77 -21.64
CA LEU A 134 46.84 -6.73 -21.19
C LEU A 134 48.11 -7.35 -20.58
N SER A 135 47.98 -8.47 -19.88
CA SER A 135 49.14 -9.21 -19.36
C SER A 135 49.97 -9.84 -20.48
N ASP A 136 49.34 -10.37 -21.52
CA ASP A 136 49.99 -10.95 -22.69
C ASP A 136 50.67 -9.87 -23.55
N LEU A 137 50.03 -8.70 -23.73
CA LEU A 137 50.64 -7.53 -24.38
C LEU A 137 51.89 -7.05 -23.63
N LYS A 138 51.80 -6.94 -22.31
CA LYS A 138 52.93 -6.56 -21.45
C LYS A 138 54.10 -7.55 -21.54
N SER A 139 53.80 -8.85 -21.66
CA SER A 139 54.81 -9.91 -21.82
C SER A 139 55.47 -9.85 -23.21
N ASN A 140 54.69 -9.63 -24.27
CA ASN A 140 55.20 -9.51 -25.63
C ASN A 140 56.10 -8.27 -25.80
N ASP A 141 55.69 -7.10 -25.28
CA ASP A 141 56.51 -5.88 -25.34
C ASP A 141 57.82 -6.02 -24.56
N TYR A 142 57.81 -6.71 -23.40
CA TYR A 142 59.03 -6.97 -22.63
C TYR A 142 60.02 -7.87 -23.40
N THR A 143 59.49 -8.87 -24.12
CA THR A 143 60.30 -9.81 -24.90
C THR A 143 60.86 -9.15 -26.16
N GLN A 144 60.07 -8.32 -26.85
CA GLN A 144 60.50 -7.53 -28.01
C GLN A 144 61.53 -6.47 -27.64
N PHE A 145 61.36 -5.80 -26.49
CA PHE A 145 62.32 -4.81 -25.98
C PHE A 145 63.67 -5.45 -25.61
N HIS A 146 63.66 -6.64 -25.01
CA HIS A 146 64.90 -7.36 -24.69
C HIS A 146 65.62 -7.90 -25.92
N GLU A 147 64.89 -8.37 -26.95
CA GLU A 147 65.48 -8.80 -28.23
C GLU A 147 65.99 -7.63 -29.08
N MET A 148 65.33 -6.47 -29.06
CA MET A 148 65.76 -5.25 -29.77
C MET A 148 66.98 -4.58 -29.12
N SER A 149 67.07 -4.61 -27.78
CA SER A 149 68.19 -4.01 -27.04
C SER A 149 69.50 -4.81 -27.16
N GLN A 150 69.43 -6.15 -27.30
CA GLN A 150 70.62 -6.99 -27.49
C GLN A 150 71.12 -7.07 -28.94
N LYS A 151 70.31 -6.65 -29.94
CA LYS A 151 70.66 -6.74 -31.38
C LYS A 151 70.90 -5.40 -32.08
N SER A 152 70.82 -4.26 -31.39
CA SER A 152 71.03 -2.96 -32.02
C SER A 152 72.27 -2.25 -31.45
N ASN A 153 73.25 -1.95 -32.31
CA ASN A 153 74.36 -1.00 -32.08
C ASN A 153 73.79 0.44 -31.93
N ALA A 154 72.89 0.65 -30.96
CA ALA A 154 72.03 1.83 -30.85
C ALA A 154 72.80 3.12 -30.57
N GLU A 155 73.96 3.06 -29.91
CA GLU A 155 74.79 4.25 -29.67
C GLU A 155 75.48 4.75 -30.96
N GLU A 156 75.88 3.85 -31.85
CA GLU A 156 76.53 4.19 -33.12
C GLU A 156 75.51 4.64 -34.19
N LEU A 157 74.27 4.14 -34.09
CA LEU A 157 73.16 4.54 -34.95
C LEU A 157 72.63 5.94 -34.61
N LEU A 158 72.61 6.34 -33.33
CA LEU A 158 72.13 7.66 -32.90
C LEU A 158 73.02 8.81 -33.40
N GLN A 159 74.34 8.62 -33.45
CA GLN A 159 75.26 9.62 -34.02
C GLN A 159 75.13 9.75 -35.55
N ASN A 160 74.92 8.62 -36.24
CA ASN A 160 74.72 8.64 -37.70
C ASN A 160 73.33 9.21 -38.07
N LEU A 161 72.30 8.95 -37.27
CA LEU A 161 70.93 9.46 -37.49
C LEU A 161 70.85 10.98 -37.41
N ALA A 162 71.55 11.62 -36.46
CA ALA A 162 71.57 13.09 -36.37
C ALA A 162 72.18 13.77 -37.62
N SER A 163 73.21 13.16 -38.22
CA SER A 163 73.81 13.66 -39.47
C SER A 163 72.92 13.43 -40.70
N THR A 164 72.13 12.34 -40.66
CA THR A 164 71.23 11.94 -41.75
C THR A 164 69.94 12.76 -41.73
N GLU A 165 69.44 13.11 -40.53
CA GLU A 165 68.25 13.93 -40.32
C GLU A 165 68.42 15.34 -40.88
N GLN A 166 69.60 15.96 -40.68
CA GLN A 166 69.92 17.26 -41.28
C GLN A 166 69.94 17.20 -42.82
N THR A 167 70.35 16.05 -43.39
CA THR A 167 70.41 15.82 -44.85
C THR A 167 69.02 15.46 -45.45
N LEU A 168 68.10 14.95 -44.63
CA LEU A 168 66.74 14.57 -45.03
C LEU A 168 65.75 15.73 -44.92
N LEU A 169 65.96 16.67 -43.99
CA LEU A 169 65.21 17.93 -43.93
C LEU A 169 65.46 18.81 -45.17
N ASP A 170 66.67 18.80 -45.73
CA ASP A 170 67.00 19.44 -47.00
C ASP A 170 66.38 18.73 -48.23
N LYS A 171 65.89 17.49 -48.07
CA LYS A 171 65.26 16.69 -49.14
C LYS A 171 63.73 16.69 -49.08
N LEU A 172 63.14 17.21 -48.01
CA LEU A 172 61.68 17.36 -47.83
C LEU A 172 61.05 18.43 -48.74
N GLU A 173 61.83 19.15 -49.56
CA GLU A 173 61.34 20.08 -50.58
C GLU A 173 60.79 19.44 -51.87
N THR A 174 60.83 18.11 -52.04
CA THR A 174 60.29 17.49 -53.27
C THR A 174 59.50 16.18 -53.05
N LYS A 175 58.19 16.25 -53.33
CA LYS A 175 57.21 15.17 -53.66
C LYS A 175 56.25 14.67 -52.56
N ASN A 176 55.03 15.19 -52.64
CA ASN A 176 53.77 14.51 -52.35
C ASN A 176 53.50 13.36 -53.34
N VAL A 177 53.02 12.19 -52.90
CA VAL A 177 52.16 11.26 -53.67
C VAL A 177 51.22 10.46 -52.75
N ASP A 178 49.97 10.30 -53.21
CA ASP A 178 48.74 9.66 -52.69
C ASP A 178 48.49 8.26 -53.30
N PHE A 179 47.80 7.34 -52.58
CA PHE A 179 47.11 6.10 -53.06
C PHE A 179 46.23 5.53 -51.92
N GLY A 180 44.95 5.10 -51.99
CA GLY A 180 43.93 4.92 -53.03
C GLY A 180 42.95 3.78 -52.63
N TYR A 181 41.65 4.06 -52.45
CA TYR A 181 40.55 3.12 -52.09
C TYR A 181 39.70 2.80 -53.35
N ASN A 182 39.24 1.56 -53.60
CA ASN A 182 38.36 1.29 -54.76
C ASN A 182 37.12 0.39 -54.46
N LYS A 183 36.04 0.64 -55.24
CA LYS A 183 34.63 0.22 -55.01
C LYS A 183 34.29 -1.24 -55.35
N GLU A 184 35.19 -1.99 -55.98
CA GLU A 184 34.88 -3.32 -56.51
C GLU A 184 35.01 -4.45 -55.48
N THR A 185 35.78 -4.26 -54.40
CA THR A 185 36.05 -5.29 -53.38
C THR A 185 34.97 -5.35 -52.30
N GLY A 186 34.34 -4.22 -51.96
CA GLY A 186 33.26 -4.18 -50.96
C GLY A 186 31.95 -4.81 -51.43
N HIS A 187 31.66 -4.73 -52.74
CA HIS A 187 30.40 -5.24 -53.29
C HIS A 187 30.37 -6.77 -53.36
N LYS A 188 31.53 -7.40 -53.51
CA LYS A 188 31.69 -8.86 -53.53
C LYS A 188 31.50 -9.48 -52.14
N GLN A 189 32.07 -8.86 -51.11
CA GLN A 189 31.91 -9.31 -49.72
C GLN A 189 30.45 -9.21 -49.23
N LEU A 190 29.71 -8.21 -49.71
CA LEU A 190 28.29 -8.07 -49.38
C LEU A 190 27.42 -9.13 -50.07
N LEU A 191 27.78 -9.51 -51.31
CA LEU A 191 27.05 -10.53 -52.07
C LEU A 191 27.24 -11.94 -51.47
N ASP A 192 28.46 -12.25 -51.02
CA ASP A 192 28.77 -13.53 -50.39
C ASP A 192 28.00 -13.67 -49.06
N ALA A 193 27.96 -12.61 -48.23
CA ALA A 193 27.22 -12.61 -46.97
C ALA A 193 25.69 -12.76 -47.13
N VAL A 194 25.12 -12.18 -48.19
CA VAL A 194 23.69 -12.32 -48.51
C VAL A 194 23.38 -13.74 -49.01
N THR A 195 24.30 -14.35 -49.76
CA THR A 195 24.12 -15.72 -50.27
C THR A 195 24.12 -16.75 -49.14
N ASP A 196 25.05 -16.63 -48.18
CA ASP A 196 25.12 -17.47 -46.98
C ASP A 196 23.86 -17.35 -46.09
N ALA A 197 23.29 -16.14 -45.99
CA ALA A 197 22.06 -15.91 -45.24
C ALA A 197 20.83 -16.58 -45.90
N ILE A 198 20.77 -16.61 -47.23
CA ILE A 198 19.69 -17.27 -47.98
C ILE A 198 19.79 -18.80 -47.82
N GLU A 199 20.99 -19.37 -47.88
CA GLU A 199 21.19 -20.81 -47.64
C GLU A 199 20.84 -21.20 -46.19
N GLY A 200 21.24 -20.39 -45.21
CA GLY A 200 20.86 -20.58 -43.81
C GLY A 200 19.33 -20.55 -43.58
N LEU A 201 18.62 -19.64 -44.25
CA LEU A 201 17.16 -19.58 -44.20
C LEU A 201 16.49 -20.79 -44.87
N ALA A 202 17.07 -21.32 -45.95
CA ALA A 202 16.56 -22.52 -46.62
C ALA A 202 16.75 -23.79 -45.77
N GLU A 203 17.85 -23.90 -45.03
CA GLU A 203 18.13 -24.96 -44.05
C GLU A 203 17.13 -24.91 -42.88
N ILE A 204 16.90 -23.73 -42.30
CA ILE A 204 15.92 -23.52 -41.22
C ILE A 204 14.54 -23.96 -41.70
N LYS A 205 14.11 -23.55 -42.90
CA LYS A 205 12.80 -23.92 -43.46
C LYS A 205 12.64 -25.42 -43.72
N LYS A 206 13.73 -26.15 -43.98
CA LYS A 206 13.72 -27.60 -44.21
C LYS A 206 13.66 -28.41 -42.90
N HIS A 207 14.06 -27.82 -41.77
CA HIS A 207 14.14 -28.50 -40.46
C HIS A 207 13.13 -27.97 -39.44
N SER A 208 12.52 -26.82 -39.69
CA SER A 208 11.41 -26.30 -38.91
C SER A 208 10.09 -26.89 -39.42
N ASN A 209 9.45 -27.76 -38.63
CA ASN A 209 8.06 -28.20 -38.80
C ASN A 209 7.08 -27.01 -38.59
N LEU A 210 7.16 -25.99 -39.46
CA LEU A 210 6.32 -24.79 -39.39
C LEU A 210 4.91 -25.11 -39.86
N ASP A 211 3.98 -25.10 -38.91
CA ASP A 211 2.55 -25.35 -39.13
C ASP A 211 1.90 -24.15 -39.85
N VAL A 212 1.64 -24.33 -41.14
CA VAL A 212 1.01 -23.32 -42.02
C VAL A 212 -0.39 -22.91 -41.52
N ASN A 213 -1.06 -23.72 -40.70
CA ASN A 213 -2.36 -23.38 -40.13
C ASN A 213 -2.25 -22.30 -39.04
N LYS A 214 -1.18 -22.29 -38.25
CA LYS A 214 -0.92 -21.22 -37.26
C LYS A 214 -0.67 -19.87 -37.93
N PHE A 215 -0.10 -19.87 -39.13
CA PHE A 215 0.13 -18.64 -39.89
C PHE A 215 -1.20 -18.05 -40.41
N LYS A 216 -2.14 -18.89 -40.84
CA LYS A 216 -3.49 -18.46 -41.21
C LYS A 216 -4.31 -17.98 -40.01
N GLU A 217 -4.12 -18.59 -38.83
CA GLU A 217 -4.71 -18.06 -37.59
C GLU A 217 -4.15 -16.70 -37.22
N TYR A 218 -2.83 -16.49 -37.36
CA TYR A 218 -2.20 -15.19 -37.13
C TYR A 218 -2.75 -14.10 -38.07
N GLU A 219 -2.86 -14.37 -39.38
CA GLU A 219 -3.46 -13.42 -40.33
C GLU A 219 -4.93 -13.11 -40.00
N LYS A 220 -5.69 -14.11 -39.53
CA LYS A 220 -7.08 -13.91 -39.11
C LYS A 220 -7.16 -13.04 -37.85
N THR A 221 -6.30 -13.28 -36.87
CA THR A 221 -6.19 -12.47 -35.64
C THR A 221 -5.79 -11.03 -35.95
N GLN A 222 -4.88 -10.81 -36.90
CA GLN A 222 -4.47 -9.48 -37.33
C GLN A 222 -5.62 -8.71 -37.99
N SER A 223 -6.45 -9.39 -38.80
CA SER A 223 -7.64 -8.79 -39.40
C SER A 223 -8.70 -8.40 -38.35
N THR A 224 -8.90 -9.25 -37.33
CA THR A 224 -9.77 -8.93 -36.19
C THR A 224 -9.26 -7.73 -35.39
N LEU A 225 -7.94 -7.64 -35.16
CA LEU A 225 -7.32 -6.51 -34.46
C LEU A 225 -7.56 -5.19 -35.19
N ASN A 226 -7.38 -5.18 -36.51
CA ASN A 226 -7.62 -3.99 -37.33
C ASN A 226 -9.10 -3.54 -37.31
N ASN A 227 -10.05 -4.48 -37.20
CA ASN A 227 -11.46 -4.15 -37.05
C ASN A 227 -11.77 -3.55 -35.67
N LEU A 228 -11.18 -4.09 -34.60
CA LEU A 228 -11.31 -3.56 -33.25
C LEU A 228 -10.72 -2.14 -33.13
N GLU A 229 -9.61 -1.86 -33.81
CA GLU A 229 -9.06 -0.50 -33.87
C GLU A 229 -10.01 0.49 -34.54
N ARG A 230 -10.73 0.05 -35.58
CA ARG A 230 -11.73 0.88 -36.26
C ARG A 230 -12.94 1.14 -35.37
N GLU A 231 -13.43 0.12 -34.66
CA GLU A 231 -14.53 0.28 -33.68
C GLU A 231 -14.13 1.19 -32.51
N LYS A 232 -12.88 1.10 -32.04
CA LYS A 232 -12.33 2.01 -31.02
C LYS A 232 -12.35 3.46 -31.50
N PHE A 233 -11.95 3.71 -32.76
CA PHE A 233 -11.97 5.04 -33.34
C PHE A 233 -13.40 5.60 -33.44
N ASP A 234 -14.38 4.78 -33.83
CA ASP A 234 -15.79 5.19 -33.89
C ASP A 234 -16.36 5.50 -32.49
N LEU A 235 -15.97 4.73 -31.47
CA LEU A 235 -16.32 4.97 -30.06
C LEU A 235 -15.72 6.27 -29.53
N GLU A 236 -14.45 6.55 -29.83
CA GLU A 236 -13.79 7.81 -29.44
C GLU A 236 -14.48 9.01 -30.10
N ASN A 237 -14.93 8.87 -31.35
CA ASN A 237 -15.65 9.92 -32.05
C ASN A 237 -17.05 10.15 -31.45
N MET A 238 -17.78 9.08 -31.09
CA MET A 238 -19.06 9.19 -30.37
C MET A 238 -18.89 9.82 -28.98
N ARG A 239 -17.82 9.47 -28.26
CA ARG A 239 -17.46 10.08 -26.98
C ARG A 239 -17.20 11.58 -27.14
N LEU A 240 -16.43 11.98 -28.13
CA LEU A 240 -16.14 13.38 -28.41
C LEU A 240 -17.43 14.18 -28.73
N GLN A 241 -18.35 13.59 -29.51
CA GLN A 241 -19.66 14.18 -29.77
C GLN A 241 -20.51 14.31 -28.50
N PHE A 242 -20.44 13.33 -27.60
CA PHE A 242 -21.14 13.37 -26.32
C PHE A 242 -20.59 14.45 -25.39
N GLU A 243 -19.25 14.51 -25.24
CA GLU A 243 -18.55 15.53 -24.44
C GLU A 243 -18.80 16.95 -24.98
N THR A 244 -18.87 17.11 -26.30
CA THR A 244 -19.23 18.40 -26.94
C THR A 244 -20.67 18.80 -26.63
N LYS A 245 -21.59 17.82 -26.59
CA LYS A 245 -23.03 18.08 -26.38
C LYS A 245 -23.39 18.30 -24.91
N PHE A 246 -22.59 17.74 -23.99
CA PHE A 246 -22.84 17.77 -22.55
C PHE A 246 -21.56 18.03 -21.75
N PRO A 247 -20.92 19.21 -21.90
CA PRO A 247 -19.59 19.48 -21.36
C PRO A 247 -19.49 19.39 -19.83
N ASN A 248 -20.58 19.64 -19.12
CA ASN A 248 -20.61 19.67 -17.64
C ASN A 248 -21.42 18.52 -17.01
N PHE A 249 -21.82 17.52 -17.79
CA PHE A 249 -22.68 16.44 -17.27
C PHE A 249 -21.91 15.48 -16.36
N ASN A 250 -20.67 15.15 -16.73
CA ASN A 250 -19.83 14.26 -15.93
C ASN A 250 -19.38 14.91 -14.61
N GLU A 251 -18.96 16.18 -14.65
CA GLU A 251 -18.51 16.88 -13.44
C GLU A 251 -19.65 17.06 -12.42
N ASN A 252 -20.85 17.41 -12.86
CA ASN A 252 -21.99 17.57 -11.96
C ASN A 252 -22.50 16.24 -11.41
N LEU A 253 -22.52 15.17 -12.23
CA LEU A 253 -22.95 13.85 -11.77
C LEU A 253 -21.94 13.23 -10.80
N ILE A 254 -20.64 13.36 -11.07
CA ILE A 254 -19.57 12.89 -10.18
C ILE A 254 -19.60 13.70 -8.88
N LYS A 255 -19.73 15.03 -8.94
CA LYS A 255 -19.81 15.85 -7.73
C LYS A 255 -21.02 15.50 -6.84
N ASP A 256 -22.21 15.37 -7.43
CA ASP A 256 -23.45 15.09 -6.68
C ASP A 256 -23.48 13.64 -6.15
N ALA A 257 -22.87 12.69 -6.87
CA ALA A 257 -22.68 11.32 -6.40
C ALA A 257 -21.60 11.25 -5.30
N SER A 258 -20.46 11.93 -5.45
CA SER A 258 -19.39 11.98 -4.46
C SER A 258 -19.84 12.65 -3.16
N GLU A 259 -20.60 13.74 -3.22
CA GLU A 259 -21.13 14.42 -2.03
C GLU A 259 -22.14 13.53 -1.28
N ARG A 260 -23.00 12.78 -2.00
CA ARG A 260 -23.95 11.84 -1.37
C ARG A 260 -23.29 10.59 -0.81
N ILE A 261 -22.26 10.07 -1.49
CA ILE A 261 -21.49 8.90 -1.03
C ILE A 261 -20.65 9.29 0.21
N ALA A 262 -20.02 10.45 0.22
CA ALA A 262 -19.29 10.96 1.38
C ALA A 262 -20.22 11.12 2.60
N GLN A 263 -21.41 11.70 2.42
CA GLN A 263 -22.39 11.82 3.51
C GLN A 263 -22.91 10.49 4.05
N LEU A 264 -22.97 9.43 3.24
CA LEU A 264 -23.42 8.12 3.67
C LEU A 264 -22.30 7.34 4.37
N LEU A 265 -21.06 7.43 3.87
CA LEU A 265 -19.89 6.76 4.46
C LEU A 265 -19.47 7.41 5.79
N ASP A 266 -19.45 8.74 5.89
CA ASP A 266 -19.08 9.45 7.13
C ASP A 266 -20.04 9.15 8.30
N ASN A 267 -21.33 8.92 8.01
CA ASN A 267 -22.33 8.65 9.05
C ASN A 267 -22.30 7.20 9.56
N GLU A 268 -21.97 6.21 8.73
CA GLU A 268 -21.84 4.81 9.18
C GLU A 268 -20.52 4.57 9.92
N ASP A 269 -19.40 5.14 9.44
CA ASP A 269 -18.09 4.95 10.06
C ASP A 269 -17.97 5.69 11.42
N SER A 270 -18.54 6.90 11.55
CA SER A 270 -18.55 7.64 12.82
C SER A 270 -19.38 6.95 13.90
N THR A 271 -20.55 6.42 13.54
CA THR A 271 -21.41 5.70 14.48
C THR A 271 -20.82 4.35 14.89
N GLU A 272 -20.19 3.62 13.97
CA GLU A 272 -19.51 2.37 14.29
C GLU A 272 -18.27 2.58 15.18
N LEU A 273 -17.44 3.58 14.88
CA LEU A 273 -16.28 3.92 15.71
C LEU A 273 -16.71 4.33 17.13
N SER A 274 -17.72 5.20 17.27
CA SER A 274 -18.25 5.61 18.57
C SER A 274 -18.71 4.40 19.39
N ARG A 275 -19.45 3.47 18.75
CA ARG A 275 -19.93 2.23 19.37
C ARG A 275 -18.80 1.29 19.79
N GLN A 276 -17.75 1.16 18.98
CA GLN A 276 -16.58 0.35 19.33
C GLN A 276 -15.83 0.92 20.53
N LEU A 277 -15.63 2.25 20.58
CA LEU A 277 -14.99 2.92 21.71
C LEU A 277 -15.80 2.73 23.00
N ASP A 278 -17.14 2.87 22.94
CA ASP A 278 -18.03 2.58 24.07
C ASP A 278 -17.92 1.14 24.57
N LEU A 279 -17.86 0.18 23.66
CA LEU A 279 -17.70 -1.23 24.01
C LEU A 279 -16.39 -1.50 24.74
N TRP A 280 -15.29 -0.88 24.31
CA TRP A 280 -14.01 -1.05 24.98
C TRP A 280 -13.95 -0.31 26.32
N LEU A 281 -14.47 0.92 26.39
CA LEU A 281 -14.54 1.70 27.62
C LEU A 281 -15.41 1.03 28.69
N SER A 282 -16.53 0.41 28.30
CA SER A 282 -17.41 -0.29 29.23
C SER A 282 -16.80 -1.58 29.83
N LYS A 283 -15.80 -2.17 29.17
CA LYS A 283 -15.04 -3.34 29.66
C LYS A 283 -13.83 -2.97 30.52
N ALA A 284 -13.45 -1.70 30.55
CA ALA A 284 -12.36 -1.20 31.36
C ALA A 284 -12.87 -0.78 32.74
N ASP A 285 -12.16 -1.20 33.78
CA ASP A 285 -12.48 -0.83 35.16
C ASP A 285 -11.86 0.53 35.53
N LEU A 286 -12.62 1.38 36.22
CA LEU A 286 -12.11 2.59 36.85
C LEU A 286 -11.43 2.23 38.18
N THR A 287 -10.10 2.17 38.20
CA THR A 287 -9.31 1.66 39.33
C THR A 287 -8.18 2.59 39.78
N HIS A 288 -7.78 3.55 38.95
CA HIS A 288 -6.66 4.45 39.20
C HIS A 288 -6.92 5.83 38.57
N GLY A 289 -8.02 6.47 38.98
CA GLY A 289 -8.42 7.82 38.55
C GLY A 289 -8.82 8.71 39.73
N PRO A 290 -9.03 10.02 39.51
CA PRO A 290 -8.98 10.73 38.23
C PRO A 290 -7.55 10.92 37.72
N ALA A 291 -7.31 10.51 36.46
CA ALA A 291 -5.98 10.57 35.86
C ALA A 291 -5.52 12.02 35.62
N ARG A 292 -4.24 12.26 35.93
CA ARG A 292 -3.47 13.50 35.66
C ARG A 292 -2.59 13.33 34.42
N ALA A 293 -2.12 12.10 34.20
CA ALA A 293 -1.53 11.68 32.94
C ALA A 293 -1.95 10.23 32.65
N ILE A 294 -1.95 9.84 31.38
CA ILE A 294 -2.09 8.47 30.94
C ILE A 294 -0.98 8.13 29.96
N ILE A 295 -0.56 6.87 29.93
CA ILE A 295 0.24 6.30 28.83
C ILE A 295 -0.69 5.37 28.07
N ALA A 296 -0.80 5.55 26.75
CA ALA A 296 -1.69 4.75 25.91
C ALA A 296 -1.04 4.45 24.54
N PRO A 297 -1.38 3.31 23.92
CA PRO A 297 -0.83 2.91 22.63
C PRO A 297 -1.40 3.74 21.47
N HIS A 298 -0.68 3.74 20.34
CA HIS A 298 -1.04 4.45 19.11
C HIS A 298 -0.97 3.59 17.84
N ALA A 299 -1.02 2.26 17.97
CA ALA A 299 -1.31 1.40 16.83
C ALA A 299 -2.78 1.55 16.37
N GLY A 300 -3.11 0.96 15.23
CA GLY A 300 -4.50 0.90 14.75
C GLY A 300 -5.44 0.25 15.78
N TYR A 301 -6.65 0.78 15.93
CA TYR A 301 -7.59 0.40 16.98
C TYR A 301 -7.98 -1.09 16.99
N SER A 302 -7.99 -1.76 15.84
CA SER A 302 -8.20 -3.20 15.75
C SER A 302 -7.19 -4.01 16.56
N TYR A 303 -5.99 -3.47 16.80
CA TYR A 303 -4.95 -4.11 17.61
C TYR A 303 -4.94 -3.65 19.06
N CYS A 304 -4.98 -2.33 19.29
CA CYS A 304 -4.69 -1.76 20.61
C CYS A 304 -5.85 -0.96 21.23
N GLY A 305 -6.98 -0.79 20.54
CA GLY A 305 -8.12 0.00 21.04
C GLY A 305 -8.62 -0.51 22.39
N ALA A 306 -8.86 -1.81 22.51
CA ALA A 306 -9.25 -2.43 23.78
C ALA A 306 -8.23 -2.24 24.91
N CYS A 307 -6.92 -2.11 24.59
CA CYS A 307 -5.90 -1.81 25.58
C CYS A 307 -6.01 -0.34 26.02
N ALA A 308 -6.01 0.60 25.07
CA ALA A 308 -6.11 2.05 25.31
C ALA A 308 -7.30 2.44 26.19
N ALA A 309 -8.44 1.74 26.06
CA ALA A 309 -9.61 1.94 26.91
C ALA A 309 -9.29 1.90 28.41
N TYR A 310 -8.36 1.06 28.87
CA TYR A 310 -8.00 0.99 30.28
C TYR A 310 -7.34 2.27 30.79
N ALA A 311 -6.57 2.96 29.95
CA ALA A 311 -6.02 4.28 30.28
C ALA A 311 -7.11 5.36 30.25
N TYR A 312 -7.87 5.44 29.15
CA TYR A 312 -8.90 6.46 28.96
C TYR A 312 -10.05 6.37 29.96
N ARG A 313 -10.37 5.17 30.45
CA ARG A 313 -11.38 4.97 31.50
C ARG A 313 -11.08 5.72 32.80
N GLN A 314 -9.81 6.00 33.07
CA GLN A 314 -9.37 6.68 34.30
C GLN A 314 -9.53 8.21 34.23
N VAL A 315 -9.82 8.76 33.05
CA VAL A 315 -10.00 10.19 32.84
C VAL A 315 -11.35 10.63 33.41
N SER A 316 -11.35 11.75 34.14
CA SER A 316 -12.58 12.39 34.63
C SER A 316 -12.95 13.58 33.75
N PRO A 317 -13.98 13.46 32.88
CA PRO A 317 -14.35 14.53 31.97
C PRO A 317 -14.95 15.76 32.69
N VAL A 318 -15.44 15.58 33.92
CA VAL A 318 -15.93 16.67 34.78
C VAL A 318 -14.82 17.66 35.11
N VAL A 319 -13.63 17.14 35.42
CA VAL A 319 -12.49 17.92 35.93
C VAL A 319 -11.62 18.46 34.80
N VAL A 320 -11.36 17.64 33.78
CA VAL A 320 -10.42 17.97 32.70
C VAL A 320 -10.98 19.07 31.81
N LYS A 321 -10.14 20.08 31.50
CA LYS A 321 -10.42 21.20 30.60
C LYS A 321 -9.38 21.35 29.49
N ARG A 322 -8.18 20.81 29.67
CA ARG A 322 -7.06 20.96 28.74
C ARG A 322 -6.33 19.64 28.63
N ILE A 323 -6.12 19.14 27.41
CA ILE A 323 -5.54 17.81 27.18
C ILE A 323 -4.28 17.96 26.33
N PHE A 324 -3.12 17.77 26.96
CA PHE A 324 -1.83 17.71 26.30
C PHE A 324 -1.64 16.33 25.69
N ILE A 325 -1.24 16.26 24.41
CA ILE A 325 -1.01 14.99 23.71
C ILE A 325 0.43 14.99 23.24
N LEU A 326 1.28 14.17 23.85
CA LEU A 326 2.69 14.06 23.50
C LEU A 326 2.90 12.81 22.64
N GLY A 327 3.02 13.01 21.33
CA GLY A 327 3.24 11.97 20.32
C GLY A 327 4.69 11.89 19.87
N PRO A 328 5.33 10.70 19.76
CA PRO A 328 6.64 10.60 19.12
C PRO A 328 6.55 10.88 17.62
N SER A 329 7.59 11.47 17.03
CA SER A 329 7.67 11.61 15.57
C SER A 329 8.21 10.35 14.89
N HIS A 330 7.50 9.86 13.88
CA HIS A 330 7.88 8.71 13.04
C HIS A 330 8.43 9.12 11.68
N HIS A 331 7.94 10.23 11.12
CA HIS A 331 8.21 10.61 9.73
C HIS A 331 9.34 11.64 9.62
N VAL A 332 9.43 12.58 10.56
CA VAL A 332 10.39 13.69 10.49
C VAL A 332 11.49 13.59 11.54
N ARG A 333 12.70 13.98 11.15
CA ARG A 333 13.83 14.08 12.09
C ARG A 333 13.72 15.37 12.86
N LEU A 334 13.08 15.31 14.02
CA LEU A 334 12.94 16.42 14.94
C LEU A 334 13.91 16.26 16.11
N GLY A 335 14.72 17.29 16.39
CA GLY A 335 15.66 17.30 17.52
C GLY A 335 15.09 17.91 18.80
N GLY A 336 13.86 18.43 18.77
CA GLY A 336 13.15 19.08 19.86
C GLY A 336 11.68 18.62 19.92
N CYS A 337 10.80 19.54 20.28
CA CYS A 337 9.35 19.36 20.19
C CYS A 337 8.75 20.39 19.23
N ALA A 338 7.66 20.04 18.57
CA ALA A 338 6.97 20.92 17.63
C ALA A 338 5.48 21.05 17.99
N LEU A 339 4.90 22.21 17.66
CA LEU A 339 3.49 22.55 17.82
C LEU A 339 2.81 22.60 16.46
N SER A 340 1.51 22.32 16.43
CA SER A 340 0.70 22.40 15.21
C SER A 340 0.44 23.84 14.76
N SER A 341 0.55 24.15 13.47
CA SER A 341 0.12 25.45 12.95
C SER A 341 -1.41 25.61 12.86
N LEU A 342 -2.17 24.53 13.03
CA LEU A 342 -3.62 24.48 12.81
C LEU A 342 -4.41 25.01 14.02
N ASP A 343 -5.70 25.27 13.82
CA ASP A 343 -6.62 25.71 14.88
C ASP A 343 -7.44 24.57 15.48
N LYS A 344 -7.66 23.51 14.70
CA LYS A 344 -8.51 22.37 15.05
C LYS A 344 -7.97 21.10 14.44
N TYR A 345 -8.20 19.99 15.11
CA TYR A 345 -7.99 18.65 14.58
C TYR A 345 -9.35 17.99 14.36
N GLN A 346 -9.58 17.50 13.14
CA GLN A 346 -10.81 16.79 12.81
C GLN A 346 -10.79 15.38 13.41
N THR A 347 -11.96 14.87 13.78
CA THR A 347 -12.15 13.46 14.12
C THR A 347 -13.46 12.98 13.51
N PRO A 348 -13.65 11.67 13.30
CA PRO A 348 -14.94 11.14 12.86
C PRO A 348 -16.10 11.45 13.82
N LEU A 349 -15.85 11.86 15.07
CA LEU A 349 -16.89 12.16 16.07
C LEU A 349 -17.25 13.64 16.08
N TYR A 350 -16.25 14.50 16.29
CA TYR A 350 -16.35 15.97 16.22
C TYR A 350 -14.94 16.60 16.25
N ASP A 351 -14.85 17.86 15.79
CA ASP A 351 -13.59 18.61 15.77
C ASP A 351 -13.11 18.98 17.18
N LEU A 352 -11.81 18.81 17.42
CA LEU A 352 -11.13 19.20 18.66
C LEU A 352 -10.41 20.53 18.46
N THR A 353 -10.62 21.50 19.36
CA THR A 353 -10.02 22.84 19.26
C THR A 353 -8.70 22.92 20.00
N ILE A 354 -7.68 23.52 19.35
CA ILE A 354 -6.36 23.71 19.93
C ILE A 354 -6.34 24.92 20.87
N ASP A 355 -5.70 24.76 22.04
CA ASP A 355 -5.55 25.84 23.01
C ASP A 355 -4.47 26.86 22.58
N LYS A 356 -4.93 27.94 21.95
CA LYS A 356 -4.02 29.01 21.45
C LYS A 356 -3.33 29.80 22.55
N GLN A 357 -3.94 29.90 23.73
CA GLN A 357 -3.31 30.58 24.86
C GLN A 357 -2.09 29.80 25.31
N ILE A 358 -2.24 28.49 25.55
CA ILE A 358 -1.13 27.63 25.96
C ILE A 358 -0.08 27.53 24.86
N TYR A 359 -0.46 27.42 23.59
CA TYR A 359 0.51 27.46 22.49
C TYR A 359 1.34 28.74 22.49
N SER A 360 0.74 29.89 22.76
CA SER A 360 1.47 31.16 22.86
C SER A 360 2.47 31.15 24.03
N GLU A 361 2.09 30.56 25.17
CA GLU A 361 2.98 30.41 26.32
C GLU A 361 4.15 29.45 26.03
N LEU A 362 3.87 28.31 25.37
CA LEU A 362 4.88 27.34 24.96
C LEU A 362 5.84 27.94 23.90
N GLU A 363 5.31 28.64 22.90
CA GLU A 363 6.11 29.34 21.89
C GLU A 363 7.03 30.39 22.54
N ALA A 364 6.54 31.14 23.54
CA ALA A 364 7.32 32.15 24.24
C ALA A 364 8.57 31.59 24.94
N THR A 365 8.61 30.29 25.24
CA THR A 365 9.82 29.62 25.77
C THR A 365 10.94 29.50 24.72
N ARG A 366 10.63 29.69 23.43
CA ARG A 366 11.51 29.50 22.28
C ARG A 366 12.16 28.11 22.24
N GLN A 367 11.46 27.10 22.76
CA GLN A 367 11.90 25.72 22.76
C GLN A 367 11.14 24.84 21.78
N PHE A 368 10.07 25.36 21.17
CA PHE A 368 9.23 24.60 20.27
C PHE A 368 9.39 25.10 18.84
N GLU A 369 9.38 24.16 17.90
CA GLU A 369 9.29 24.43 16.47
C GLU A 369 7.81 24.40 16.04
N TRP A 370 7.51 24.89 14.84
CA TRP A 370 6.17 24.77 14.25
C TRP A 370 6.20 23.68 13.18
N MET A 371 5.23 22.77 13.21
CA MET A 371 5.02 21.80 12.14
C MET A 371 4.44 22.50 10.92
N ASP A 372 4.84 22.08 9.72
CA ASP A 372 4.03 22.34 8.53
C ASP A 372 2.82 21.40 8.51
N VAL A 373 1.79 21.76 7.73
CA VAL A 373 0.52 21.01 7.67
C VAL A 373 0.75 19.56 7.23
N GLN A 374 1.66 19.32 6.28
CA GLN A 374 1.95 17.98 5.80
C GLN A 374 2.56 17.10 6.89
N THR A 375 3.53 17.62 7.65
CA THR A 375 4.15 16.92 8.77
C THR A 375 3.12 16.56 9.83
N ASP A 376 2.18 17.46 10.07
CA ASP A 376 1.09 17.28 11.02
C ASP A 376 0.13 16.16 10.58
N GLU A 377 -0.38 16.25 9.33
CA GLU A 377 -1.32 15.29 8.76
C GLU A 377 -0.70 13.90 8.47
N ASP A 378 0.62 13.82 8.25
CA ASP A 378 1.32 12.55 8.07
C ASP A 378 1.56 11.81 9.40
N GLU A 379 1.48 12.49 10.55
CA GLU A 379 1.83 11.90 11.85
C GLU A 379 0.64 11.32 12.61
N HIS A 380 0.61 9.98 12.68
CA HIS A 380 -0.46 9.24 13.35
C HIS A 380 -0.34 9.16 14.88
N SER A 381 0.84 9.41 15.47
CA SER A 381 1.05 9.13 16.91
C SER A 381 0.21 10.03 17.84
N ILE A 382 -0.16 11.22 17.38
CA ILE A 382 -1.10 12.12 18.06
C ILE A 382 -2.53 11.78 17.62
N GLU A 383 -2.74 11.56 16.32
CA GLU A 383 -4.04 11.30 15.70
C GLU A 383 -4.78 10.15 16.38
N MET A 384 -4.09 9.06 16.69
CA MET A 384 -4.69 7.86 17.29
C MET A 384 -5.29 8.10 18.69
N HIS A 385 -4.99 9.22 19.33
CA HIS A 385 -5.59 9.62 20.60
C HIS A 385 -6.85 10.47 20.44
N LEU A 386 -7.06 11.11 19.30
CA LEU A 386 -8.13 12.10 19.11
C LEU A 386 -9.53 11.48 19.22
N PRO A 387 -9.85 10.34 18.58
CA PRO A 387 -11.18 9.73 18.72
C PRO A 387 -11.49 9.29 20.15
N TYR A 388 -10.50 8.74 20.86
CA TYR A 388 -10.67 8.39 22.28
C TYR A 388 -10.91 9.62 23.17
N ILE A 389 -10.17 10.71 22.94
CA ILE A 389 -10.37 11.98 23.65
C ILE A 389 -11.77 12.52 23.36
N ALA A 390 -12.15 12.59 22.09
CA ALA A 390 -13.46 13.04 21.65
C ALA A 390 -14.56 12.20 22.33
N LYS A 391 -14.38 10.88 22.40
CA LYS A 391 -15.36 9.99 23.02
C LYS A 391 -15.49 10.18 24.53
N VAL A 392 -14.38 10.18 25.27
CA VAL A 392 -14.41 10.34 26.74
C VAL A 392 -14.96 11.70 27.15
N MET A 393 -14.72 12.72 26.34
CA MET A 393 -15.14 14.10 26.61
C MET A 393 -16.45 14.49 25.91
N GLU A 394 -17.19 13.54 25.32
CA GLU A 394 -18.36 13.77 24.45
C GLU A 394 -19.43 14.68 25.09
N GLU A 395 -19.74 14.46 26.38
CA GLU A 395 -20.68 15.30 27.14
C GLU A 395 -20.18 16.73 27.39
N TYR A 396 -18.88 16.97 27.27
CA TYR A 396 -18.20 18.23 27.55
C TYR A 396 -17.53 18.83 26.30
N LYS A 397 -17.94 18.43 25.09
CA LYS A 397 -17.29 18.79 23.81
C LYS A 397 -17.02 20.28 23.55
N THR A 398 -17.69 21.20 24.25
CA THR A 398 -17.48 22.66 24.15
C THR A 398 -16.68 23.25 25.32
N GLY A 399 -16.36 22.43 26.33
CA GLY A 399 -15.74 22.85 27.59
C GLY A 399 -14.30 22.40 27.78
N PHE A 400 -13.63 21.89 26.74
CA PHE A 400 -12.22 21.53 26.78
C PHE A 400 -11.47 21.88 25.48
N THR A 401 -10.15 21.95 25.57
CA THR A 401 -9.22 22.16 24.46
C THR A 401 -8.11 21.10 24.46
N ILE A 402 -7.44 20.93 23.31
CA ILE A 402 -6.29 20.05 23.16
C ILE A 402 -4.99 20.82 22.91
N ILE A 403 -3.85 20.23 23.28
CA ILE A 403 -2.51 20.76 23.09
C ILE A 403 -1.63 19.65 22.49
N PRO A 404 -1.71 19.42 21.16
CA PRO A 404 -0.81 18.52 20.45
C PRO A 404 0.65 18.96 20.56
N ILE A 405 1.54 18.04 20.92
CA ILE A 405 2.98 18.27 20.96
C ILE A 405 3.67 17.09 20.31
N LEU A 406 4.28 17.32 19.14
CA LEU A 406 5.12 16.34 18.48
C LEU A 406 6.48 16.32 19.17
N VAL A 407 6.90 15.16 19.65
CA VAL A 407 8.14 14.95 20.40
C VAL A 407 9.14 14.21 19.51
N GLY A 408 10.25 14.86 19.23
CA GLY A 408 11.33 14.30 18.41
C GLY A 408 12.26 13.36 19.17
N SER A 409 13.45 13.16 18.60
CA SER A 409 14.55 12.43 19.23
C SER A 409 15.28 13.33 20.22
N LEU A 410 14.90 13.23 21.50
CA LEU A 410 15.44 14.06 22.57
C LEU A 410 16.67 13.42 23.22
N THR A 411 17.61 14.26 23.66
CA THR A 411 18.65 13.84 24.62
C THR A 411 18.08 13.89 26.05
N PRO A 412 18.68 13.19 27.03
CA PRO A 412 18.23 13.25 28.42
C PRO A 412 18.15 14.68 28.98
N GLU A 413 19.05 15.58 28.56
CA GLU A 413 19.04 16.99 28.95
C GLU A 413 17.85 17.74 28.34
N LYS A 414 17.49 17.42 27.09
CA LYS A 414 16.29 17.99 26.46
C LYS A 414 15.01 17.43 27.06
N GLU A 415 14.96 16.15 27.40
CA GLU A 415 13.84 15.56 28.15
C GLU A 415 13.65 16.27 29.49
N ALA A 416 14.73 16.52 30.24
CA ALA A 416 14.70 17.30 31.48
C ALA A 416 14.21 18.74 31.27
N LYS A 417 14.63 19.37 30.16
CA LYS A 417 14.23 20.73 29.79
C LYS A 417 12.74 20.83 29.48
N TYR A 418 12.22 19.98 28.58
CA TYR A 418 10.79 19.96 28.26
C TYR A 418 9.95 19.51 29.45
N GLY A 419 10.41 18.54 30.24
CA GLY A 419 9.76 18.14 31.48
C GLY A 419 9.64 19.31 32.46
N SER A 420 10.67 20.14 32.57
CA SER A 420 10.63 21.36 33.41
C SER A 420 9.65 22.42 32.89
N ILE A 421 9.54 22.58 31.56
CA ILE A 421 8.58 23.50 30.93
C ILE A 421 7.14 23.03 31.14
N LEU A 422 6.90 21.71 31.07
CA LEU A 422 5.58 21.13 31.15
C LEU A 422 5.10 20.84 32.58
N ALA A 423 6.03 20.80 33.55
CA ALA A 423 5.71 20.53 34.96
C ALA A 423 4.62 21.45 35.57
N PRO A 424 4.63 22.79 35.35
CA PRO A 424 3.56 23.66 35.85
C PRO A 424 2.18 23.29 35.29
N TYR A 425 2.11 22.90 34.02
CA TYR A 425 0.87 22.44 33.40
C TYR A 425 0.43 21.07 33.94
N LEU A 426 1.37 20.16 34.21
CA LEU A 426 1.06 18.87 34.83
C LEU A 426 0.51 19.03 36.26
N ALA A 427 0.95 20.07 36.98
CA ALA A 427 0.47 20.38 38.33
C ALA A 427 -0.96 20.92 38.39
N ASP A 428 -1.46 21.55 37.32
CA ASP A 428 -2.80 22.15 37.29
C ASP A 428 -3.89 21.07 37.21
N PRO A 429 -4.77 20.92 38.23
CA PRO A 429 -5.76 19.83 38.33
C PRO A 429 -6.77 19.75 37.17
N GLN A 430 -6.85 20.75 36.30
CA GLN A 430 -7.70 20.73 35.11
C GLN A 430 -7.01 20.19 33.85
N ASN A 431 -5.71 19.94 33.90
CA ASN A 431 -4.95 19.46 32.75
C ASN A 431 -4.83 17.94 32.75
N LEU A 432 -4.85 17.30 31.58
CA LEU A 432 -4.53 15.89 31.38
C LEU A 432 -3.36 15.77 30.42
N PHE A 433 -2.42 14.87 30.70
CA PHE A 433 -1.34 14.52 29.77
C PHE A 433 -1.56 13.13 29.17
N VAL A 434 -1.77 13.05 27.87
CA VAL A 434 -1.81 11.80 27.10
C VAL A 434 -0.42 11.57 26.51
N ILE A 435 0.27 10.56 27.03
CA ILE A 435 1.60 10.16 26.57
C ILE A 435 1.43 8.98 25.61
N SER A 436 1.69 9.24 24.34
CA SER A 436 1.51 8.28 23.25
C SER A 436 2.70 7.33 23.16
N SER A 437 2.49 6.03 23.37
CA SER A 437 3.55 5.03 23.22
C SER A 437 3.02 3.60 23.05
N ASP A 438 3.45 2.95 21.99
CA ASP A 438 3.59 1.50 21.96
C ASP A 438 4.90 1.07 22.68
N PHE A 439 5.00 -0.23 22.99
CA PHE A 439 6.13 -0.83 23.71
C PHE A 439 7.04 -1.61 22.75
N CYS A 440 7.51 -2.82 23.07
CA CYS A 440 8.44 -3.55 22.20
C CYS A 440 7.85 -3.79 20.80
N HIS A 441 8.55 -3.31 19.77
CA HIS A 441 8.40 -3.73 18.38
C HIS A 441 9.43 -4.83 18.11
N TRP A 442 9.00 -6.08 18.21
CA TRP A 442 9.87 -7.25 18.08
C TRP A 442 9.75 -7.89 16.71
N GLY A 443 10.88 -8.26 16.12
CA GLY A 443 10.97 -9.02 14.87
C GLY A 443 11.99 -8.45 13.90
N SER A 444 12.34 -9.27 12.90
CA SER A 444 13.35 -8.91 11.89
C SER A 444 13.01 -7.63 11.13
N ARG A 445 11.71 -7.37 10.87
CA ARG A 445 11.23 -6.14 10.20
C ARG A 445 11.54 -4.86 10.99
N PHE A 446 11.68 -4.95 12.31
CA PHE A 446 12.03 -3.83 13.18
C PHE A 446 13.53 -3.77 13.49
N ARG A 447 14.31 -4.72 12.95
CA ARG A 447 15.74 -4.92 13.28
C ARG A 447 15.98 -5.07 14.78
N TYR A 448 15.01 -5.67 15.49
CA TYR A 448 15.09 -5.90 16.93
C TYR A 448 14.53 -7.27 17.27
N THR A 449 15.41 -8.21 17.61
CA THR A 449 15.06 -9.61 17.93
C THR A 449 15.67 -10.05 19.25
N TRP A 450 15.91 -9.09 20.15
CA TRP A 450 16.46 -9.38 21.47
C TRP A 450 15.57 -10.40 22.20
N LYS A 451 16.21 -11.39 22.81
CA LYS A 451 15.54 -12.44 23.60
C LYS A 451 16.45 -12.86 24.73
N ASP A 452 15.91 -12.92 25.93
CA ASP A 452 16.52 -13.63 27.05
C ASP A 452 16.14 -15.12 26.97
N THR A 453 17.14 -15.97 26.73
CA THR A 453 16.95 -17.42 26.58
C THR A 453 16.45 -18.10 27.86
N SER A 454 16.57 -17.44 29.02
CA SER A 454 16.05 -17.95 30.30
C SER A 454 14.54 -17.73 30.48
N ARG A 455 13.90 -16.94 29.61
CA ARG A 455 12.48 -16.51 29.76
C ARG A 455 11.49 -17.34 28.96
N GLY A 456 11.86 -18.55 28.52
CA GLY A 456 10.95 -19.44 27.79
C GLY A 456 10.75 -19.04 26.32
N HIS A 457 9.48 -18.91 25.92
CA HIS A 457 9.11 -18.51 24.56
C HIS A 457 9.47 -17.04 24.28
N ILE A 458 9.49 -16.66 23.00
CA ILE A 458 9.86 -15.29 22.61
C ILE A 458 8.86 -14.28 23.18
N TYR A 459 7.55 -14.53 23.08
CA TYR A 459 6.53 -13.63 23.62
C TYR A 459 6.67 -13.40 25.14
N GLU A 460 7.08 -14.42 25.90
CA GLU A 460 7.34 -14.33 27.35
C GLU A 460 8.58 -13.50 27.66
N SER A 461 9.64 -13.63 26.83
CA SER A 461 10.81 -12.77 26.92
C SER A 461 10.48 -11.31 26.60
N ILE A 462 9.61 -11.06 25.62
CA ILE A 462 9.14 -9.71 25.27
C ILE A 462 8.34 -9.15 26.43
N GLU A 463 7.38 -9.91 26.97
CA GLU A 463 6.56 -9.47 28.11
C GLU A 463 7.41 -9.18 29.34
N TRP A 464 8.40 -10.03 29.64
CA TRP A 464 9.32 -9.76 30.74
C TRP A 464 10.08 -8.44 30.53
N LEU A 465 10.61 -8.22 29.32
CA LEU A 465 11.37 -7.02 28.97
C LEU A 465 10.50 -5.77 29.14
N ASP A 466 9.31 -5.75 28.51
CA ASP A 466 8.39 -4.63 28.60
C ASP A 466 7.97 -4.36 30.05
N LYS A 467 7.67 -5.41 30.83
CA LYS A 467 7.37 -5.26 32.26
C LYS A 467 8.54 -4.72 33.08
N GLN A 468 9.80 -4.96 32.70
CA GLN A 468 10.93 -4.28 33.37
C GLN A 468 10.87 -2.77 33.15
N GLY A 469 10.64 -2.34 31.91
CA GLY A 469 10.46 -0.92 31.58
C GLY A 469 9.25 -0.31 32.30
N MET A 470 8.10 -0.99 32.27
CA MET A 470 6.87 -0.58 32.96
C MET A 470 7.11 -0.40 34.48
N ASN A 471 7.74 -1.37 35.14
CA ASN A 471 8.04 -1.30 36.57
C ASN A 471 8.96 -0.12 36.94
N ILE A 472 9.83 0.30 36.03
CA ILE A 472 10.69 1.48 36.24
C ILE A 472 9.86 2.76 36.10
N ILE A 473 8.99 2.82 35.10
CA ILE A 473 8.07 3.94 34.88
C ILE A 473 7.12 4.11 36.08
N GLU A 474 6.60 3.02 36.67
CA GLU A 474 5.77 3.07 37.90
C GLU A 474 6.51 3.64 39.10
N LYS A 475 7.83 3.45 39.17
CA LYS A 475 8.71 4.07 40.19
C LYS A 475 9.02 5.53 39.90
N MET A 476 8.60 6.04 38.74
CA MET A 476 8.79 7.42 38.31
C MET A 476 10.26 7.87 38.29
N ASP A 477 11.19 6.97 37.95
CA ASP A 477 12.64 7.24 37.92
C ASP A 477 13.14 7.45 36.47
N PRO A 478 13.38 8.70 36.04
CA PRO A 478 13.84 8.98 34.67
C PRO A 478 15.22 8.38 34.38
N ARG A 479 16.14 8.37 35.35
CA ARG A 479 17.50 7.85 35.12
C ARG A 479 17.50 6.35 34.94
N ALA A 480 16.78 5.64 35.81
CA ALA A 480 16.64 4.19 35.68
C ALA A 480 15.98 3.80 34.34
N PHE A 481 15.06 4.62 33.82
CA PHE A 481 14.44 4.39 32.52
C PHE A 481 15.43 4.58 31.36
N THR A 482 16.25 5.65 31.40
CA THR A 482 17.35 5.84 30.45
C THR A 482 18.35 4.68 30.49
N ASP A 483 18.75 4.23 31.67
CA ASP A 483 19.67 3.10 31.84
C ASP A 483 19.08 1.79 31.29
N TYR A 484 17.77 1.56 31.49
CA TYR A 484 17.04 0.44 30.91
C TYR A 484 17.07 0.46 29.37
N LEU A 485 16.78 1.62 28.77
CA LEU A 485 16.80 1.79 27.31
C LEU A 485 18.22 1.57 26.75
N ASN A 486 19.25 2.12 27.40
CA ASN A 486 20.64 1.93 27.01
C ASN A 486 21.09 0.46 27.12
N LYS A 487 20.61 -0.25 28.15
CA LYS A 487 21.00 -1.64 28.40
C LYS A 487 20.37 -2.62 27.40
N TYR A 488 19.09 -2.47 27.10
CA TYR A 488 18.36 -3.46 26.31
C TYR A 488 18.06 -3.00 24.88
N GLY A 489 18.06 -1.69 24.61
CA GLY A 489 17.66 -1.15 23.31
C GLY A 489 16.19 -1.41 22.98
N ASN A 490 15.32 -1.58 23.99
CA ASN A 490 13.91 -1.88 23.75
C ASN A 490 13.27 -0.82 22.86
N THR A 491 12.53 -1.25 21.85
CA THR A 491 12.03 -0.42 20.76
C THR A 491 10.76 0.37 21.12
N ILE A 492 10.67 0.87 22.35
CA ILE A 492 9.57 1.72 22.82
C ILE A 492 9.56 3.02 22.00
N CYS A 493 8.54 3.21 21.16
CA CYS A 493 8.45 4.34 20.24
C CYS A 493 8.28 5.67 20.98
N GLY A 494 7.42 5.72 22.01
CA GLY A 494 7.16 6.89 22.85
C GLY A 494 8.15 7.07 24.01
N ARG A 495 9.36 6.50 23.93
CA ARG A 495 10.38 6.62 24.99
C ARG A 495 10.71 8.07 25.36
N HIS A 496 10.70 8.99 24.38
CA HIS A 496 10.98 10.41 24.61
C HIS A 496 9.79 11.14 25.26
N PRO A 497 8.53 11.00 24.79
CA PRO A 497 7.34 11.42 25.54
C PRO A 497 7.30 10.91 26.99
N ILE A 498 7.63 9.62 27.21
CA ILE A 498 7.71 9.02 28.55
C ILE A 498 8.82 9.69 29.37
N GLY A 499 10.01 9.89 28.79
CA GLY A 499 11.11 10.60 29.45
C GLY A 499 10.71 12.01 29.88
N VAL A 500 10.03 12.77 29.01
CA VAL A 500 9.50 14.11 29.34
C VAL A 500 8.50 14.06 30.50
N LEU A 501 7.57 13.10 30.52
CA LEU A 501 6.65 12.91 31.65
C LEU A 501 7.41 12.62 32.95
N LEU A 502 8.34 11.67 32.94
CA LEU A 502 9.13 11.29 34.12
C LEU A 502 9.95 12.47 34.66
N GLN A 503 10.48 13.30 33.77
CA GLN A 503 11.20 14.51 34.16
C GLN A 503 10.28 15.60 34.72
N ALA A 504 9.07 15.76 34.17
CA ALA A 504 8.06 16.66 34.73
C ALA A 504 7.65 16.22 36.15
N ILE A 505 7.43 14.92 36.36
CA ILE A 505 7.17 14.33 37.68
C ILE A 505 8.33 14.60 38.63
N SER A 506 9.57 14.30 38.22
CA SER A 506 10.77 14.53 39.03
C SER A 506 10.93 16.00 39.42
N LYS A 507 10.62 16.92 38.50
CA LYS A 507 10.63 18.37 38.77
C LYS A 507 9.62 18.75 39.85
N LEU A 508 8.40 18.21 39.80
CA LEU A 508 7.38 18.48 40.81
C LEU A 508 7.72 17.84 42.17
N GLN A 509 8.28 16.63 42.18
CA GLN A 509 8.74 15.95 43.41
C GLN A 509 9.89 16.68 44.10
N SER A 510 10.70 17.45 43.37
CA SER A 510 11.78 18.26 43.95
C SER A 510 11.29 19.51 44.72
N GLN A 511 10.00 19.83 44.65
CA GLN A 511 9.42 21.01 45.31
C GLN A 511 8.95 20.68 46.73
N SER A 512 9.05 21.65 47.66
CA SER A 512 8.73 21.44 49.08
C SER A 512 7.28 21.00 49.37
N ASN A 513 6.34 21.33 48.48
CA ASN A 513 4.92 20.98 48.58
C ASN A 513 4.51 19.96 47.50
N SER A 514 5.39 19.00 47.16
CA SER A 514 5.10 18.03 46.12
C SER A 514 3.86 17.20 46.48
N PRO A 515 2.84 17.11 45.61
CA PRO A 515 1.73 16.20 45.84
C PRO A 515 2.26 14.77 45.81
N LYS A 516 1.60 13.89 46.57
CA LYS A 516 1.91 12.46 46.47
C LYS A 516 1.40 11.97 45.12
N MET A 517 2.21 11.20 44.41
CA MET A 517 1.89 10.74 43.07
C MET A 517 1.99 9.22 43.00
N SER A 518 1.13 8.61 42.19
CA SER A 518 1.19 7.18 41.91
C SER A 518 0.93 6.92 40.43
N LEU A 519 1.88 6.26 39.77
CA LEU A 519 1.74 5.79 38.39
C LEU A 519 1.58 4.27 38.40
N LYS A 520 0.55 3.76 37.70
CA LYS A 520 0.30 2.32 37.57
C LYS A 520 -0.07 1.93 36.14
N PHE A 521 0.48 0.82 35.67
CA PHE A 521 0.00 0.14 34.47
C PHE A 521 -1.24 -0.70 34.80
N LEU A 522 -2.21 -0.63 33.91
CA LEU A 522 -3.56 -1.18 34.06
C LEU A 522 -3.81 -2.34 33.11
N LYS A 523 -3.16 -2.31 31.94
CA LYS A 523 -3.29 -3.34 30.92
C LYS A 523 -1.98 -3.50 30.15
N TYR A 524 -1.71 -4.75 29.78
CA TYR A 524 -0.66 -5.13 28.85
C TYR A 524 -1.25 -6.10 27.83
N ALA A 525 -0.84 -5.96 26.57
CA ALA A 525 -1.22 -6.83 25.47
C ALA A 525 -0.08 -6.90 24.44
N GLN A 526 -0.12 -7.93 23.60
CA GLN A 526 0.75 -8.07 22.44
C GLN A 526 -0.14 -8.29 21.21
N SER A 527 0.26 -7.73 20.06
CA SER A 527 -0.46 -7.93 18.79
C SER A 527 -0.59 -9.40 18.42
N SER A 528 0.40 -10.20 18.78
CA SER A 528 0.52 -11.64 18.53
C SER A 528 1.57 -12.24 19.47
N GLN A 529 1.47 -13.54 19.73
CA GLN A 529 2.48 -14.28 20.49
C GLN A 529 3.57 -14.81 19.56
N CYS A 530 4.74 -14.17 19.55
CA CYS A 530 5.90 -14.66 18.82
C CYS A 530 6.43 -15.97 19.42
N MET A 531 6.56 -16.98 18.57
CA MET A 531 7.08 -18.32 18.88
C MET A 531 8.36 -18.63 18.11
N SER A 532 8.55 -18.01 16.93
CA SER A 532 9.69 -18.19 16.04
C SER A 532 10.41 -16.87 15.70
N HIS A 533 11.60 -16.95 15.12
CA HIS A 533 12.36 -15.77 14.65
C HIS A 533 11.79 -15.13 13.38
N GLN A 534 10.89 -15.82 12.69
CA GLN A 534 10.15 -15.32 11.53
C GLN A 534 8.95 -14.47 11.95
N ASP A 535 8.47 -14.64 13.20
CA ASP A 535 7.33 -13.90 13.71
C ASP A 535 7.71 -12.43 13.99
N SER A 536 6.69 -11.59 14.15
CA SER A 536 6.87 -10.24 14.67
C SER A 536 5.63 -9.81 15.46
N SER A 537 5.83 -8.95 16.45
CA SER A 537 4.75 -8.41 17.27
C SER A 537 5.06 -7.00 17.73
N VAL A 538 4.01 -6.29 18.15
CA VAL A 538 4.10 -5.02 18.87
C VAL A 538 3.38 -5.18 20.20
N SER A 539 3.99 -4.69 21.27
CA SER A 539 3.41 -4.67 22.61
C SER A 539 2.65 -3.37 22.87
N TYR A 540 1.55 -3.46 23.62
CA TYR A 540 0.71 -2.34 24.00
C TYR A 540 0.54 -2.32 25.51
N ALA A 541 0.66 -1.14 26.11
CA ALA A 541 0.45 -0.97 27.53
C ALA A 541 -0.39 0.28 27.81
N SER A 542 -1.18 0.24 28.87
CA SER A 542 -1.98 1.37 29.34
C SER A 542 -1.65 1.67 30.78
N ALA A 543 -1.40 2.94 31.11
CA ALA A 543 -1.10 3.40 32.45
C ALA A 543 -1.87 4.66 32.81
N SER A 544 -1.99 4.92 34.10
CA SER A 544 -2.53 6.16 34.66
C SER A 544 -1.63 6.68 35.77
N LEU A 545 -1.46 7.99 35.82
CA LEU A 545 -0.83 8.76 36.89
C LEU A 545 -1.93 9.50 37.65
N VAL A 546 -2.00 9.35 38.97
CA VAL A 546 -2.89 10.11 39.84
C VAL A 546 -2.08 10.92 40.85
N PHE A 547 -2.64 12.05 41.26
CA PHE A 547 -2.13 12.83 42.39
C PHE A 547 -3.05 12.53 43.57
N GLU A 548 -2.46 12.09 44.69
CA GLU A 548 -3.14 11.69 45.92
C GLU A 548 -3.36 12.85 46.89
#